data_AF-A0A514WUI9-F1
#
_entry.id   AF-A0A514WUI9-F1
#
_cell.length_a   1.000
_cell.length_b   1.000
_cell.length_c   1.000
_cell.angle_alpha   90.00
_cell.angle_beta   90.00
_cell.angle_gamma   90.00
#
_symmetry.space_group_name_H-M   'P 1'
#
loop_
_entity.id
_entity.type
_entity.pdbx_description
1 polymer ?
#
loop_
_entity_poly.entity_id
_entity_poly.type
_entity_poly.pdbx_seq_one_letter_code
_entity_poly.pdbx_strand_id
1 'polypeptide(L)'
;MAKKDHLLSIGERLEIDIDAFGEKLVKHISMCKIRYRGSLSSHGIAVIAPEYCWERNDPDDQLIEMGLLKTFKSWWEIYALLFADAGDSLTRELEALRKSWETWIQRTHWFDIPTTAEEARENLSITFDTTKRLLKALRKTGTSLVVLIIDTNSLLICPDVQAYRQCVEETKFAVVIPSTVLGELDELKVFGKSPAVQNRARKAISRLKGYRTQGSLVEGVTIDKTISLKTLSAEPDFSKTLQVLDRANKDDRIIAMTLQVQRENPSQVVVVVTSDINLQTKCAAIKIPFVEPPENIDAMVEVEHIC
;
A
#
# COMPACT_ATOMS: atom_id res chain seq x y z
N MET A 1 17.57 -11.96 1.87
CA MET A 1 17.20 -12.81 0.71
C MET A 1 15.71 -13.15 0.77
N ALA A 2 14.85 -12.21 0.37
CA ALA A 2 13.56 -12.61 -0.18
C ALA A 2 13.85 -13.07 -1.62
N LYS A 3 13.46 -14.31 -1.94
CA LYS A 3 13.53 -14.81 -3.31
C LYS A 3 12.70 -13.89 -4.21
N LYS A 4 13.10 -13.81 -5.48
CA LYS A 4 12.41 -13.18 -6.60
C LYS A 4 10.98 -13.74 -6.80
N ASP A 5 10.10 -13.49 -5.84
CA ASP A 5 8.67 -13.61 -6.03
C ASP A 5 8.26 -12.37 -6.84
N HIS A 6 7.51 -12.58 -7.93
CA HIS A 6 7.08 -11.50 -8.83
C HIS A 6 6.59 -10.29 -8.04
N LEU A 7 7.13 -9.11 -8.34
CA LEU A 7 6.70 -7.87 -7.71
C LEU A 7 5.24 -7.61 -8.10
N LEU A 8 4.33 -7.95 -7.20
CA LEU A 8 2.90 -7.72 -7.40
C LEU A 8 2.58 -6.23 -7.32
N SER A 9 1.50 -5.79 -7.94
CA SER A 9 0.89 -4.48 -7.66
C SER A 9 0.22 -4.46 -6.29
N ILE A 10 -0.06 -3.27 -5.75
CA ILE A 10 -0.80 -3.16 -4.48
C ILE A 10 -2.19 -3.78 -4.56
N GLY A 11 -2.85 -3.67 -5.72
CA GLY A 11 -4.16 -4.28 -5.95
C GLY A 11 -4.11 -5.80 -5.87
N GLU A 12 -3.10 -6.44 -6.45
CA GLU A 12 -2.91 -7.90 -6.37
C GLU A 12 -2.60 -8.37 -4.96
N ARG A 13 -1.77 -7.63 -4.21
CA ARG A 13 -1.50 -7.95 -2.79
C ARG A 13 -2.77 -7.83 -1.95
N LEU A 14 -3.55 -6.76 -2.15
CA LEU A 14 -4.83 -6.59 -1.46
C LEU A 14 -5.83 -7.70 -1.82
N GLU A 15 -5.89 -8.14 -3.09
CA GLU A 15 -6.74 -9.26 -3.49
C GLU A 15 -6.38 -10.53 -2.70
N ILE A 16 -5.09 -10.86 -2.56
CA ILE A 16 -4.62 -12.00 -1.75
C ILE A 16 -5.04 -11.85 -0.27
N ASP A 17 -4.87 -10.65 0.30
CA ASP A 17 -5.24 -10.37 1.69
C ASP A 17 -6.75 -10.48 1.93
N ILE A 18 -7.55 -9.95 1.01
CA ILE A 18 -9.01 -10.00 1.07
C ILE A 18 -9.48 -11.45 0.98
N ASP A 19 -8.86 -12.26 0.12
CA ASP A 19 -9.20 -13.69 -0.01
C ASP A 19 -8.87 -14.48 1.26
N ALA A 20 -7.66 -14.33 1.78
CA ALA A 20 -7.27 -14.96 3.03
C ALA A 20 -8.12 -14.47 4.23
N PHE A 21 -8.52 -13.19 4.23
CA PHE A 21 -9.45 -12.66 5.21
C PHE A 21 -10.85 -13.27 5.07
N GLY A 22 -11.32 -13.43 3.85
CA GLY A 22 -12.63 -13.96 3.56
C GLY A 22 -12.83 -15.41 3.90
N GLU A 23 -11.85 -16.25 3.62
CA GLU A 23 -11.87 -17.64 4.05
C GLU A 23 -12.04 -17.76 5.58
N LYS A 24 -11.32 -16.91 6.34
CA LYS A 24 -11.43 -16.86 7.80
C LYS A 24 -12.81 -16.39 8.26
N LEU A 25 -13.35 -15.34 7.64
CA LEU A 25 -14.66 -14.79 7.98
C LEU A 25 -15.78 -15.78 7.65
N VAL A 26 -15.76 -16.40 6.46
CA VAL A 26 -16.73 -17.43 6.04
C VAL A 26 -16.70 -18.63 6.99
N LYS A 27 -15.50 -19.08 7.37
CA LYS A 27 -15.33 -20.16 8.35
C LYS A 27 -15.95 -19.78 9.70
N HIS A 28 -15.69 -18.57 10.18
CA HIS A 28 -16.24 -18.08 11.45
C HIS A 28 -17.77 -18.01 11.41
N ILE A 29 -18.33 -17.36 10.39
CA ILE A 29 -19.79 -17.24 10.21
C ILE A 29 -20.47 -18.61 10.14
N SER A 30 -19.84 -19.58 9.47
CA SER A 30 -20.39 -20.94 9.36
C SER A 30 -20.46 -21.69 10.69
N MET A 31 -19.71 -21.26 11.71
CA MET A 31 -19.76 -21.83 13.06
C MET A 31 -20.76 -21.11 13.97
N CYS A 32 -21.18 -19.89 13.60
CA CYS A 32 -22.15 -19.12 14.35
C CYS A 32 -23.57 -19.69 14.18
N LYS A 33 -24.38 -19.64 15.25
CA LYS A 33 -25.77 -20.07 15.22
C LYS A 33 -26.70 -18.89 14.98
N ILE A 34 -27.73 -19.12 14.16
CA ILE A 34 -28.83 -18.18 13.95
C ILE A 34 -30.01 -18.68 14.77
N ARG A 35 -30.58 -17.81 15.61
CA ARG A 35 -31.72 -18.11 16.48
C ARG A 35 -32.96 -17.36 15.99
N TYR A 36 -34.10 -18.06 15.94
CA TYR A 36 -35.42 -17.45 15.78
C TYR A 36 -35.83 -16.74 17.08
N ARG A 37 -36.16 -15.44 17.01
CA ARG A 37 -36.54 -14.59 18.15
C ARG A 37 -38.05 -14.47 18.34
N GLY A 38 -38.85 -14.85 17.33
CA GLY A 38 -40.30 -14.72 17.34
C GLY A 38 -40.80 -13.30 17.09
N SER A 39 -42.03 -13.17 16.57
CA SER A 39 -42.71 -11.89 16.42
C SER A 39 -43.11 -11.33 17.79
N LEU A 40 -42.62 -10.13 18.13
CA LEU A 40 -43.01 -9.40 19.34
C LEU A 40 -44.37 -8.74 19.13
N SER A 41 -45.46 -9.52 19.19
CA SER A 41 -46.82 -8.98 19.26
C SER A 41 -47.33 -9.02 20.70
N SER A 42 -47.27 -7.89 21.41
CA SER A 42 -47.89 -7.74 22.74
C SER A 42 -48.65 -6.41 22.82
N HIS A 43 -49.94 -6.49 23.14
CA HIS A 43 -50.83 -5.38 23.53
C HIS A 43 -50.99 -4.21 22.53
N GLY A 44 -51.11 -4.50 21.23
CA GLY A 44 -51.50 -3.50 20.22
C GLY A 44 -50.38 -2.56 19.75
N ILE A 45 -49.14 -2.79 20.19
CA ILE A 45 -47.94 -2.15 19.63
C ILE A 45 -47.27 -3.14 18.69
N ALA A 46 -47.27 -2.85 17.39
CA ALA A 46 -46.52 -3.61 16.41
C ALA A 46 -45.04 -3.19 16.50
N VAL A 47 -44.21 -4.03 17.12
CA VAL A 47 -42.76 -3.86 17.05
C VAL A 47 -42.28 -4.60 15.81
N ILE A 48 -41.89 -3.85 14.77
CA ILE A 48 -41.20 -4.43 13.60
C ILE A 48 -39.79 -4.79 14.07
N ALA A 49 -39.63 -6.03 14.50
CA ALA A 49 -38.35 -6.64 14.81
C ALA A 49 -38.12 -7.83 13.88
N PRO A 50 -36.87 -8.06 13.44
CA PRO A 50 -36.50 -9.22 12.66
C PRO A 50 -36.81 -10.52 13.41
N GLU A 51 -37.28 -11.51 12.65
CA GLU A 51 -37.65 -12.82 13.21
C GLU A 51 -36.43 -13.66 13.62
N TYR A 52 -35.24 -13.33 13.11
CA TYR A 52 -33.99 -14.05 13.37
C TYR A 52 -32.95 -13.11 13.99
N CYS A 53 -32.01 -13.66 14.75
CA CYS A 53 -30.82 -12.99 15.28
C CYS A 53 -29.64 -13.94 15.38
N TRP A 54 -28.42 -13.41 15.23
CA TRP A 54 -27.22 -14.14 15.62
C TRP A 54 -27.28 -14.49 17.11
N GLU A 55 -27.02 -15.74 17.46
CA GLU A 55 -26.94 -16.15 18.86
C GLU A 55 -25.77 -15.43 19.55
N ARG A 56 -25.97 -14.98 20.79
CA ARG A 56 -25.01 -14.09 21.46
C ARG A 56 -23.71 -14.85 21.76
N ASN A 57 -22.61 -14.27 21.32
CA ASN A 57 -21.24 -14.78 21.42
C ASN A 57 -20.82 -15.21 22.83
N ASP A 58 -20.15 -16.37 22.91
CA ASP A 58 -19.23 -16.73 24.01
C ASP A 58 -18.00 -15.78 23.97
N PRO A 59 -17.34 -15.47 25.10
CA PRO A 59 -16.01 -14.83 25.12
C PRO A 59 -15.05 -15.22 23.98
N ASP A 60 -14.99 -16.49 23.59
CA ASP A 60 -14.11 -16.95 22.51
C ASP A 60 -14.46 -16.35 21.13
N ASP A 61 -15.76 -16.18 20.83
CA ASP A 61 -16.22 -15.56 19.59
C ASP A 61 -15.89 -14.07 19.54
N GLN A 62 -15.88 -13.40 20.70
CA GLN A 62 -15.49 -11.98 20.79
C GLN A 62 -14.00 -11.80 20.46
N LEU A 63 -13.13 -12.72 20.89
CA LEU A 63 -11.71 -12.69 20.56
C LEU A 63 -11.47 -12.88 19.05
N ILE A 64 -12.21 -13.79 18.42
CA ILE A 64 -12.15 -13.98 16.96
C ILE A 64 -12.63 -12.74 16.23
N GLU A 65 -13.76 -12.15 16.64
CA GLU A 65 -14.30 -10.91 16.08
C GLU A 65 -13.30 -9.75 16.20
N MET A 66 -12.69 -9.57 17.37
CA MET A 66 -11.65 -8.55 17.57
C MET A 66 -10.46 -8.75 16.62
N GLY A 67 -10.02 -10.00 16.42
CA GLY A 67 -8.97 -10.34 15.47
C GLY A 67 -9.36 -10.00 14.02
N LEU A 68 -10.58 -10.38 13.61
CA LEU A 68 -11.11 -10.10 12.28
C LEU A 68 -11.26 -8.59 12.05
N LEU A 69 -11.77 -7.83 13.03
CA LEU A 69 -11.86 -6.37 12.94
C LEU A 69 -10.48 -5.72 12.79
N LYS A 70 -9.48 -6.21 13.52
CA LYS A 70 -8.11 -5.69 13.40
C LYS A 70 -7.55 -5.95 12.00
N THR A 71 -7.71 -7.16 11.48
CA THR A 71 -7.27 -7.49 10.11
C THR A 71 -8.02 -6.68 9.06
N PHE A 72 -9.35 -6.56 9.20
CA PHE A 72 -10.20 -5.75 8.33
C PHE A 72 -9.73 -4.30 8.26
N LYS A 73 -9.61 -3.63 9.41
CA LYS A 73 -9.17 -2.24 9.46
C LYS A 73 -7.81 -2.03 8.80
N SER A 74 -6.88 -2.96 8.99
CA SER A 74 -5.53 -2.88 8.41
C SER A 74 -5.53 -2.89 6.88
N TRP A 75 -6.23 -3.83 6.23
CA TRP A 75 -6.27 -3.84 4.76
C TRP A 75 -7.25 -2.80 4.20
N TRP A 76 -8.32 -2.47 4.93
CA TRP A 76 -9.32 -1.49 4.50
C TRP A 76 -8.72 -0.08 4.39
N GLU A 77 -7.81 0.31 5.30
CA GLU A 77 -7.16 1.62 5.24
C GLU A 77 -6.38 1.78 3.93
N ILE A 78 -5.62 0.76 3.54
CA ILE A 78 -4.87 0.74 2.26
C ILE A 78 -5.84 0.68 1.08
N TYR A 79 -6.89 -0.14 1.17
CA TYR A 79 -7.91 -0.25 0.13
C TYR A 79 -8.58 1.09 -0.15
N ALA A 80 -9.11 1.76 0.89
CA ALA A 80 -9.79 3.05 0.79
C ALA A 80 -8.85 4.14 0.27
N LEU A 81 -7.57 4.08 0.64
CA LEU A 81 -6.55 5.02 0.19
C LEU A 81 -6.39 5.02 -1.34
N LEU A 82 -6.55 3.88 -2.01
CA LEU A 82 -6.51 3.78 -3.48
C LEU A 82 -7.65 4.55 -4.17
N PHE A 83 -8.70 4.89 -3.42
CA PHE A 83 -9.85 5.64 -3.87
C PHE A 83 -9.93 7.04 -3.24
N ALA A 84 -8.85 7.56 -2.66
CA ALA A 84 -8.85 8.85 -1.96
C ALA A 84 -9.22 10.05 -2.85
N ASP A 85 -9.16 9.91 -4.17
CA ASP A 85 -9.57 10.92 -5.15
C ASP A 85 -10.88 10.56 -5.88
N ALA A 86 -11.64 9.59 -5.35
CA ALA A 86 -12.93 9.20 -5.89
C ALA A 86 -13.97 10.33 -5.78
N GLY A 87 -14.86 10.42 -6.78
CA GLY A 87 -16.01 11.32 -6.72
C GLY A 87 -17.10 10.81 -5.77
N ASP A 88 -18.00 11.71 -5.33
CA ASP A 88 -19.02 11.48 -4.30
C ASP A 88 -19.81 10.17 -4.43
N SER A 89 -20.16 9.78 -5.66
CA SER A 89 -20.92 8.54 -5.90
C SER A 89 -20.14 7.31 -5.46
N LEU A 90 -18.86 7.23 -5.83
CA LEU A 90 -18.00 6.10 -5.48
C LEU A 90 -17.59 6.17 -4.00
N THR A 91 -17.40 7.36 -3.44
CA THR A 91 -17.17 7.54 -1.99
C THR A 91 -18.32 6.94 -1.18
N ARG A 92 -19.58 7.23 -1.54
CA ARG A 92 -20.76 6.63 -0.88
C ARG A 92 -20.82 5.11 -1.05
N GLU A 93 -20.46 4.60 -2.23
CA GLU A 93 -20.39 3.15 -2.48
C GLU A 93 -19.34 2.49 -1.58
N LEU A 94 -18.18 3.12 -1.40
CA LEU A 94 -17.11 2.64 -0.51
C LEU A 94 -17.53 2.66 0.97
N GLU A 95 -18.25 3.70 1.41
CA GLU A 95 -18.79 3.76 2.78
C GLU A 95 -19.83 2.67 3.04
N ALA A 96 -20.74 2.44 2.08
CA ALA A 96 -21.72 1.36 2.16
C ALA A 96 -21.04 -0.01 2.18
N LEU A 97 -20.01 -0.21 1.35
CA LEU A 97 -19.21 -1.43 1.32
C LEU A 97 -18.47 -1.64 2.65
N ARG A 98 -17.86 -0.60 3.22
CA ARG A 98 -17.22 -0.65 4.54
C ARG A 98 -18.21 -1.11 5.61
N LYS A 99 -19.37 -0.46 5.66
CA LYS A 99 -20.43 -0.79 6.63
C LYS A 99 -20.90 -2.22 6.46
N SER A 100 -20.99 -2.71 5.23
CA SER A 100 -21.34 -4.12 4.95
C SER A 100 -20.32 -5.08 5.55
N TRP A 101 -19.02 -4.82 5.36
CA TRP A 101 -17.96 -5.60 6.00
C TRP A 101 -18.00 -5.56 7.53
N GLU A 102 -18.12 -4.37 8.12
CA GLU A 102 -18.22 -4.21 9.58
C GLU A 102 -19.43 -4.96 10.14
N THR A 103 -20.55 -4.92 9.42
CA THR A 103 -21.77 -5.65 9.74
C THR A 103 -21.56 -7.16 9.72
N TRP A 104 -20.86 -7.70 8.72
CA TRP A 104 -20.55 -9.14 8.65
C TRP A 104 -19.62 -9.59 9.77
N ILE A 105 -18.62 -8.78 10.10
CA ILE A 105 -17.64 -9.12 11.13
C ILE A 105 -18.28 -9.08 12.52
N GLN A 106 -19.00 -8.00 12.82
CA GLN A 106 -19.57 -7.75 14.14
C GLN A 106 -20.94 -8.39 14.33
N ARG A 107 -21.57 -8.83 13.24
CA ARG A 107 -22.93 -9.38 13.22
C ARG A 107 -23.95 -8.43 13.85
N THR A 108 -23.76 -7.13 13.66
CA THR A 108 -24.58 -6.06 14.28
C THR A 108 -25.87 -5.76 13.51
N HIS A 109 -26.10 -6.41 12.37
CA HIS A 109 -27.36 -6.23 11.65
C HIS A 109 -28.53 -6.81 12.42
N TRP A 110 -29.66 -6.09 12.37
CA TRP A 110 -30.92 -6.61 12.89
C TRP A 110 -31.94 -6.80 11.76
N PHE A 111 -32.10 -5.89 10.79
CA PHE A 111 -33.22 -6.04 9.83
C PHE A 111 -33.04 -7.05 8.68
N ASP A 112 -31.82 -7.28 8.22
CA ASP A 112 -31.48 -8.20 7.11
C ASP A 112 -30.55 -9.31 7.60
N ILE A 113 -30.97 -10.05 8.63
CA ILE A 113 -30.20 -11.20 9.12
C ILE A 113 -30.53 -12.39 8.24
N PRO A 114 -29.53 -13.05 7.62
CA PRO A 114 -29.76 -14.28 6.88
C PRO A 114 -30.48 -15.31 7.75
N THR A 115 -31.43 -16.02 7.16
CA THR A 115 -32.20 -17.06 7.86
C THR A 115 -31.41 -18.36 8.01
N THR A 116 -30.40 -18.56 7.17
CA THR A 116 -29.53 -19.75 7.15
C THR A 116 -28.06 -19.39 7.01
N ALA A 117 -27.17 -20.33 7.36
CA ALA A 117 -25.74 -20.17 7.16
C ALA A 117 -25.38 -20.09 5.65
N GLU A 118 -26.14 -20.79 4.80
CA GLU A 118 -26.00 -20.75 3.34
C GLU A 118 -26.32 -19.36 2.79
N GLU A 119 -27.46 -18.77 3.17
CA GLU A 119 -27.85 -17.41 2.78
C GLU A 119 -26.83 -16.37 3.28
N ALA A 120 -26.26 -16.57 4.49
CA ALA A 120 -25.19 -15.72 5.00
C ALA A 120 -23.94 -15.74 4.11
N ARG A 121 -23.57 -16.92 3.57
CA ARG A 121 -22.43 -17.04 2.65
C ARG A 121 -22.70 -16.35 1.31
N GLU A 122 -23.90 -16.46 0.77
CA GLU A 122 -24.28 -15.82 -0.50
C GLU A 122 -24.30 -14.29 -0.37
N ASN A 123 -24.88 -13.76 0.70
CA ASN A 123 -24.90 -12.32 0.92
C ASN A 123 -23.48 -11.78 1.19
N LEU A 124 -22.64 -12.56 1.87
CA LEU A 124 -21.24 -12.23 2.05
C LEU A 124 -20.47 -12.25 0.71
N SER A 125 -20.73 -13.21 -0.19
CA SER A 125 -20.05 -13.25 -1.49
C SER A 125 -20.33 -12.02 -2.34
N ILE A 126 -21.52 -11.42 -2.25
CA ILE A 126 -21.82 -10.13 -2.90
C ILE A 126 -20.87 -9.02 -2.42
N THR A 127 -20.54 -9.01 -1.12
CA THR A 127 -19.61 -8.05 -0.52
C THR A 127 -18.19 -8.28 -1.05
N PHE A 128 -17.76 -9.55 -1.15
CA PHE A 128 -16.49 -9.93 -1.78
C PHE A 128 -16.39 -9.50 -3.24
N ASP A 129 -17.40 -9.84 -4.04
CA ASP A 129 -17.42 -9.60 -5.47
C ASP A 129 -17.40 -8.10 -5.76
N THR A 130 -18.14 -7.31 -4.98
CA THR A 130 -18.12 -5.85 -5.05
C THR A 130 -16.73 -5.28 -4.75
N THR A 131 -16.10 -5.76 -3.67
CA THR A 131 -14.74 -5.35 -3.28
C THR A 131 -13.73 -5.68 -4.40
N LYS A 132 -13.76 -6.90 -4.93
CA LYS A 132 -12.86 -7.32 -6.01
C LYS A 132 -13.13 -6.59 -7.32
N ARG A 133 -14.39 -6.32 -7.65
CA ARG A 133 -14.76 -5.58 -8.87
C ARG A 133 -14.14 -4.18 -8.88
N LEU A 134 -14.19 -3.47 -7.75
CA LEU A 134 -13.62 -2.13 -7.64
C LEU A 134 -12.09 -2.15 -7.76
N LEU A 135 -11.40 -3.10 -7.12
CA LEU A 135 -9.94 -3.26 -7.30
C LEU A 135 -9.56 -3.56 -8.76
N LYS A 136 -10.29 -4.47 -9.41
CA LYS A 136 -10.06 -4.79 -10.82
C LYS A 136 -10.30 -3.58 -11.73
N ALA A 137 -11.23 -2.69 -11.39
CA ALA A 137 -11.48 -1.48 -12.16
C ALA A 137 -10.27 -0.51 -12.12
N LEU A 138 -9.62 -0.36 -10.96
CA LEU A 138 -8.41 0.45 -10.81
C LEU A 138 -7.23 -0.06 -11.66
N ARG A 139 -7.16 -1.37 -11.91
CA ARG A 139 -6.07 -2.00 -12.67
C ARG A 139 -6.22 -1.88 -14.19
N LYS A 140 -7.40 -1.52 -14.69
CA LYS A 140 -7.66 -1.42 -16.14
C LYS A 140 -7.22 -0.07 -16.74
N THR A 141 -6.80 0.88 -15.93
CA THR A 141 -6.60 2.27 -16.35
C THR A 141 -5.18 2.62 -16.76
N GLY A 142 -4.19 1.73 -16.56
CA GLY A 142 -2.78 2.06 -16.78
C GLY A 142 -1.93 0.94 -17.37
N THR A 143 -0.73 1.32 -17.80
CA THR A 143 0.34 0.37 -18.18
C THR A 143 0.99 -0.21 -16.93
N SER A 144 1.20 -1.52 -16.90
CA SER A 144 2.01 -2.18 -15.88
C SER A 144 3.47 -1.79 -16.08
N LEU A 145 3.97 -0.92 -15.21
CA LEU A 145 5.35 -0.45 -15.16
C LEU A 145 5.82 -0.57 -13.71
N VAL A 146 7.08 -0.96 -13.52
CA VAL A 146 7.72 -0.90 -12.19
C VAL A 146 8.25 0.49 -11.93
N VAL A 147 7.95 1.03 -10.75
CA VAL A 147 8.43 2.32 -10.27
C VAL A 147 9.27 2.11 -9.03
N LEU A 148 10.52 2.55 -9.08
CA LEU A 148 11.47 2.50 -7.98
C LEU A 148 11.49 3.84 -7.25
N ILE A 149 11.14 3.84 -5.96
CA ILE A 149 11.26 5.00 -5.07
C ILE A 149 12.59 4.90 -4.33
N ILE A 150 13.51 5.81 -4.61
CA ILE A 150 14.88 5.71 -4.08
C ILE A 150 15.02 6.56 -2.83
N ASP A 151 15.52 5.97 -1.73
CA ASP A 151 15.86 6.70 -0.51
C ASP A 151 17.24 7.41 -0.62
N THR A 152 17.56 8.23 0.38
CA THR A 152 18.83 8.98 0.40
C THR A 152 20.04 8.06 0.49
N ASN A 153 19.99 7.04 1.34
CA ASN A 153 21.11 6.12 1.56
C ASN A 153 21.46 5.36 0.29
N SER A 154 20.45 4.91 -0.47
CA SER A 154 20.61 4.25 -1.76
C SER A 154 21.29 5.18 -2.77
N LEU A 155 20.89 6.46 -2.85
CA LEU A 155 21.58 7.43 -3.72
C LEU A 155 23.02 7.75 -3.29
N LEU A 156 23.33 7.68 -2.00
CA LEU A 156 24.71 7.84 -1.51
C LEU A 156 25.59 6.64 -1.87
N ILE A 157 25.01 5.44 -1.89
CA ILE A 157 25.68 4.19 -2.28
C ILE A 157 25.85 4.14 -3.80
N CYS A 158 24.76 4.35 -4.54
CA CYS A 158 24.70 4.27 -5.99
C CYS A 158 23.97 5.49 -6.58
N PRO A 159 24.72 6.55 -6.95
CA PRO A 159 24.18 7.73 -7.62
C PRO A 159 23.60 7.50 -9.01
N ASP A 160 24.05 6.44 -9.70
CA ASP A 160 23.70 6.21 -11.09
C ASP A 160 22.39 5.44 -11.24
N VAL A 161 21.33 6.12 -11.66
CA VAL A 161 19.99 5.52 -11.80
C VAL A 161 19.94 4.33 -12.77
N GLN A 162 20.90 4.21 -13.71
CA GLN A 162 20.97 3.07 -14.62
C GLN A 162 21.31 1.75 -13.89
N ALA A 163 22.09 1.82 -12.81
CA ALA A 163 22.50 0.66 -12.03
C ALA A 163 21.31 -0.04 -11.35
N TYR A 164 20.24 0.70 -11.06
CA TYR A 164 19.02 0.17 -10.43
C TYR A 164 18.25 -0.81 -11.31
N ARG A 165 18.67 -1.02 -12.57
CA ARG A 165 18.24 -2.16 -13.38
C ARG A 165 18.50 -3.49 -12.67
N GLN A 166 19.51 -3.58 -11.80
CA GLN A 166 19.77 -4.79 -11.00
C GLN A 166 18.65 -5.11 -10.00
N CYS A 167 17.82 -4.13 -9.65
CA CYS A 167 16.75 -4.28 -8.68
C CYS A 167 15.45 -4.85 -9.28
N VAL A 168 15.32 -4.90 -10.61
CA VAL A 168 14.09 -5.25 -11.34
C VAL A 168 14.37 -6.18 -12.51
N GLU A 169 13.41 -7.01 -12.89
CA GLU A 169 13.56 -7.90 -14.06
C GLU A 169 13.01 -7.26 -15.34
N GLU A 170 12.16 -6.26 -15.18
CA GLU A 170 11.47 -5.57 -16.24
C GLU A 170 12.44 -4.76 -17.10
N THR A 171 12.28 -4.87 -18.42
CA THR A 171 13.12 -4.13 -19.37
C THR A 171 12.96 -2.62 -19.20
N LYS A 172 11.73 -2.17 -18.90
CA LYS A 172 11.38 -0.77 -18.68
C LYS A 172 10.92 -0.54 -17.26
N PHE A 173 11.44 0.51 -16.63
CA PHE A 173 11.05 0.93 -15.29
C PHE A 173 11.22 2.44 -15.13
N ALA A 174 10.55 3.00 -14.13
CA ALA A 174 10.72 4.39 -13.73
C ALA A 174 11.48 4.46 -12.40
N VAL A 175 12.27 5.51 -12.24
CA VAL A 175 12.93 5.89 -11.00
C VAL A 175 12.32 7.20 -10.53
N VAL A 176 11.88 7.22 -9.29
CA VAL A 176 11.26 8.37 -8.66
C VAL A 176 12.04 8.75 -7.41
N ILE A 177 12.44 10.01 -7.32
CA ILE A 177 13.18 10.56 -6.17
C ILE A 177 12.26 11.50 -5.39
N PRO A 178 11.92 11.18 -4.13
CA PRO A 178 11.12 12.03 -3.25
C PRO A 178 11.76 13.40 -2.96
N SER A 179 10.96 14.44 -2.72
CA SER A 179 11.44 15.78 -2.29
C SER A 179 12.25 15.70 -1.01
N THR A 180 11.80 14.86 -0.07
CA THR A 180 12.45 14.61 1.21
C THR A 180 13.89 14.14 1.02
N VAL A 181 14.12 13.25 0.05
CA VAL A 181 15.46 12.74 -0.29
C VAL A 181 16.35 13.82 -0.89
N LEU A 182 15.80 14.68 -1.76
CA LEU A 182 16.54 15.83 -2.29
C LEU A 182 16.98 16.78 -1.18
N GLY A 183 16.09 17.07 -0.22
CA GLY A 183 16.40 17.90 0.95
C GLY A 183 17.49 17.29 1.84
N GLU A 184 17.42 15.99 2.10
CA GLU A 184 18.46 15.28 2.87
C GLU A 184 19.82 15.29 2.17
N LEU A 185 19.87 15.10 0.85
CA LEU A 185 21.13 15.19 0.09
C LEU A 185 21.76 16.58 0.22
N ASP A 186 20.96 17.65 0.16
CA ASP A 186 21.45 19.01 0.33
C ASP A 186 21.96 19.29 1.75
N GLU A 187 21.31 18.75 2.78
CA GLU A 187 21.80 18.80 4.16
C GLU A 187 23.13 18.04 4.30
N LEU A 188 23.22 16.82 3.78
CA LEU A 188 24.41 15.96 3.88
C LEU A 188 25.62 16.52 3.13
N LYS A 189 25.39 17.26 2.04
CA LYS A 189 26.45 17.96 1.30
C LYS A 189 27.22 18.98 2.16
N VAL A 190 26.55 19.58 3.14
CA VAL A 190 27.08 20.66 4.00
C VAL A 190 27.43 20.14 5.40
N PHE A 191 26.52 19.38 6.00
CA PHE A 191 26.58 18.95 7.40
C PHE A 191 26.84 17.45 7.56
N GLY A 192 27.23 16.75 6.50
CA GLY A 192 27.57 15.33 6.56
C GLY A 192 28.65 15.05 7.62
N LYS A 193 28.45 13.98 8.39
CA LYS A 193 29.29 13.61 9.55
C LYS A 193 30.77 13.38 9.22
N SER A 194 31.11 13.16 7.95
CA SER A 194 32.49 13.02 7.49
C SER A 194 32.66 13.59 6.08
N PRO A 195 33.91 13.93 5.68
CA PRO A 195 34.20 14.34 4.30
C PRO A 195 33.77 13.31 3.26
N ALA A 196 33.85 12.01 3.58
CA ALA A 196 33.40 10.95 2.68
C ALA A 196 31.89 10.99 2.42
N VAL A 197 31.07 11.20 3.45
CA VAL A 197 29.61 11.33 3.32
C VAL A 197 29.26 12.58 2.50
N GLN A 198 29.89 13.71 2.81
CA GLN A 198 29.69 14.95 2.04
C GLN A 198 30.06 14.76 0.56
N ASN A 199 31.15 14.04 0.27
CA ASN A 199 31.57 13.75 -1.10
C ASN A 199 30.56 12.86 -1.84
N ARG A 200 30.03 11.82 -1.19
CA ARG A 200 28.96 10.97 -1.76
C ARG A 200 27.70 11.80 -2.06
N ALA A 201 27.28 12.68 -1.15
CA ALA A 201 26.16 13.58 -1.38
C ALA A 201 26.40 14.53 -2.56
N ARG A 202 27.62 15.11 -2.67
CA ARG A 202 28.00 15.94 -3.83
C ARG A 202 27.98 15.15 -5.14
N LYS A 203 28.49 13.92 -5.14
CA LYS A 203 28.45 13.01 -6.31
C LYS A 203 26.99 12.74 -6.73
N ALA A 204 26.12 12.38 -5.79
CA ALA A 204 24.69 12.16 -6.05
C ALA A 204 24.02 13.40 -6.65
N ILE A 205 24.17 14.56 -6.03
CA ILE A 205 23.61 15.83 -6.53
C ILE A 205 24.16 16.17 -7.92
N SER A 206 25.46 15.96 -8.14
CA SER A 206 26.09 16.20 -9.45
C SER A 206 25.48 15.31 -10.54
N ARG A 207 25.27 14.01 -10.24
CA ARG A 207 24.65 13.07 -11.17
C ARG A 207 23.21 13.47 -11.50
N LEU A 208 22.41 13.84 -10.50
CA LEU A 208 21.04 14.35 -10.69
C LEU A 208 21.01 15.64 -11.53
N LYS A 209 21.95 16.57 -11.31
CA LYS A 209 22.10 17.77 -12.15
C LYS A 209 22.44 17.42 -13.59
N GLY A 210 23.26 16.40 -13.82
CA GLY A 210 23.52 15.86 -15.15
C GLY A 210 22.23 15.48 -15.88
N TYR A 211 21.32 14.76 -15.22
CA TYR A 211 20.03 14.37 -15.83
C TYR A 211 19.11 15.55 -16.13
N ARG A 212 19.17 16.64 -15.36
CA ARG A 212 18.41 17.88 -15.67
C ARG A 212 18.78 18.49 -17.02
N THR A 213 19.97 18.22 -17.55
CA THR A 213 20.36 18.72 -18.88
C THR A 213 19.58 18.04 -20.01
N GLN A 214 18.95 16.90 -19.75
CA GLN A 214 18.19 16.14 -20.73
C GLN A 214 16.67 16.46 -20.70
N GLY A 215 16.21 17.29 -19.75
CA GLY A 215 14.81 17.70 -19.64
C GLY A 215 14.36 18.03 -18.21
N SER A 216 13.05 18.26 -18.05
CA SER A 216 12.45 18.54 -16.74
C SER A 216 12.35 17.26 -15.89
N LEU A 217 13.08 17.20 -14.77
CA LEU A 217 12.95 16.09 -13.82
C LEU A 217 11.57 16.04 -13.16
N VAL A 218 10.83 17.15 -13.10
CA VAL A 218 9.47 17.16 -12.54
C VAL A 218 8.48 16.46 -13.49
N GLU A 219 8.64 16.69 -14.79
CA GLU A 219 7.80 16.03 -15.81
C GLU A 219 8.27 14.59 -16.08
N GLY A 220 9.56 14.34 -15.91
CA GLY A 220 10.21 13.05 -16.15
C GLY A 220 11.16 13.12 -17.33
N VAL A 221 12.34 12.54 -17.19
CA VAL A 221 13.39 12.51 -18.21
C VAL A 221 13.71 11.07 -18.58
N THR A 222 13.83 10.78 -19.88
CA THR A 222 14.24 9.45 -20.34
C THR A 222 15.76 9.34 -20.37
N ILE A 223 16.33 8.41 -19.60
CA ILE A 223 17.80 8.26 -19.45
C ILE A 223 18.40 7.33 -20.51
N ASP A 224 17.72 6.23 -20.88
CA ASP A 224 18.27 5.21 -21.80
C ASP A 224 17.20 4.50 -22.70
N LYS A 225 16.15 5.22 -23.12
CA LYS A 225 14.92 4.69 -23.79
C LYS A 225 14.05 3.76 -22.95
N THR A 226 14.58 3.18 -21.89
CA THR A 226 13.89 2.18 -21.06
C THR A 226 13.73 2.61 -19.60
N ILE A 227 14.56 3.53 -19.15
CA ILE A 227 14.54 4.12 -17.81
C ILE A 227 14.04 5.56 -17.92
N SER A 228 13.01 5.88 -17.15
CA SER A 228 12.63 7.27 -16.89
C SER A 228 13.02 7.67 -15.47
N LEU A 229 13.43 8.92 -15.28
CA LEU A 229 13.73 9.50 -13.98
C LEU A 229 12.80 10.69 -13.73
N LYS A 230 12.14 10.70 -12.58
CA LYS A 230 11.28 11.80 -12.12
C LYS A 230 11.61 12.18 -10.68
N THR A 231 11.48 13.46 -10.36
CA THR A 231 11.53 13.96 -8.98
C THR A 231 10.15 14.42 -8.55
N LEU A 232 9.74 14.06 -7.35
CA LEU A 232 8.54 14.62 -6.73
C LEU A 232 8.96 15.86 -5.96
N SER A 233 8.54 17.05 -6.42
CA SER A 233 8.96 18.32 -5.80
C SER A 233 8.04 18.80 -4.68
N ALA A 234 6.78 18.36 -4.67
CA ALA A 234 5.83 18.71 -3.62
C ALA A 234 5.93 17.74 -2.44
N GLU A 235 5.68 18.26 -1.24
CA GLU A 235 5.48 17.42 -0.06
C GLU A 235 4.21 16.58 -0.19
N PRO A 236 4.17 15.37 0.42
CA PRO A 236 3.00 14.52 0.34
C PRO A 236 1.82 15.15 1.10
N ASP A 237 0.63 14.98 0.53
CA ASP A 237 -0.62 15.34 1.21
C ASP A 237 -0.96 14.31 2.30
N PHE A 238 -0.64 14.66 3.54
CA PHE A 238 -0.93 13.81 4.70
C PHE A 238 -2.43 13.65 5.01
N SER A 239 -3.33 14.42 4.37
CA SER A 239 -4.77 14.14 4.44
C SER A 239 -5.19 12.94 3.58
N LYS A 240 -4.32 12.52 2.65
CA LYS A 240 -4.52 11.40 1.73
C LYS A 240 -3.39 10.38 1.84
N THR A 241 -3.04 10.02 3.07
CA THR A 241 -2.08 8.95 3.40
C THR A 241 -2.57 8.14 4.60
N LEU A 242 -1.80 7.15 5.06
CA LEU A 242 -2.15 6.36 6.24
C LEU A 242 -2.00 7.18 7.52
N GLN A 243 -2.95 7.05 8.45
CA GLN A 243 -2.98 7.86 9.69
C GLN A 243 -1.81 7.58 10.62
N VAL A 244 -1.19 6.41 10.49
CA VAL A 244 -0.04 5.98 11.30
C VAL A 244 1.25 6.74 10.96
N LEU A 245 1.30 7.43 9.82
CA LEU A 245 2.51 8.11 9.34
C LEU A 245 2.66 9.49 9.96
N ASP A 246 3.85 9.78 10.49
CA ASP A 246 4.18 11.08 11.07
C ASP A 246 4.82 12.02 10.05
N ARG A 247 4.20 13.20 9.86
CA ARG A 247 4.72 14.23 8.96
C ARG A 247 6.08 14.82 9.36
N ALA A 248 6.47 14.70 10.62
CA ALA A 248 7.78 15.14 11.09
C ALA A 248 8.88 14.10 10.81
N ASN A 249 8.51 12.83 10.60
CA ASN A 249 9.44 11.75 10.34
C ASN A 249 9.78 11.67 8.84
N LYS A 250 11.08 11.68 8.51
CA LYS A 250 11.55 11.70 7.12
C LYS A 250 11.23 10.39 6.37
N ASP A 251 11.37 9.23 7.01
CA ASP A 251 11.00 7.94 6.42
C ASP A 251 9.48 7.87 6.14
N ASP A 252 8.67 8.39 7.05
CA ASP A 252 7.21 8.43 6.87
C ASP A 252 6.79 9.36 5.73
N ARG A 253 7.54 10.44 5.49
CA ARG A 253 7.36 11.28 4.29
C ARG A 253 7.70 10.53 3.02
N ILE A 254 8.81 9.76 2.98
CA ILE A 254 9.16 8.90 1.84
C ILE A 254 8.04 7.89 1.57
N ILE A 255 7.51 7.27 2.62
CA ILE A 255 6.39 6.33 2.52
C ILE A 255 5.12 7.03 2.03
N ALA A 256 4.77 8.19 2.57
CA ALA A 256 3.59 8.93 2.14
C ALA A 256 3.67 9.33 0.66
N MET A 257 4.86 9.71 0.18
CA MET A 257 5.10 9.97 -1.24
C MET A 257 5.03 8.69 -2.08
N THR A 258 5.50 7.56 -1.56
CA THR A 258 5.35 6.24 -2.20
C THR A 258 3.88 5.88 -2.39
N LEU A 259 3.07 6.06 -1.34
CA LEU A 259 1.62 5.84 -1.39
C LEU A 259 0.93 6.80 -2.35
N GLN A 260 1.36 8.06 -2.43
CA GLN A 260 0.87 9.00 -3.43
C GLN A 260 1.13 8.51 -4.85
N VAL A 261 2.37 8.09 -5.16
CA VAL A 261 2.72 7.54 -6.49
C VAL A 261 1.86 6.32 -6.81
N GLN A 262 1.65 5.44 -5.83
CA GLN A 262 0.84 4.24 -5.99
C GLN A 262 -0.64 4.57 -6.24
N ARG A 263 -1.19 5.61 -5.60
CA ARG A 263 -2.56 6.08 -5.81
C ARG A 263 -2.76 6.72 -7.18
N GLU A 264 -1.81 7.53 -7.61
CA GLU A 264 -1.82 8.16 -8.93
C GLU A 264 -1.67 7.11 -10.05
N ASN A 265 -1.06 5.95 -9.73
CA ASN A 265 -0.79 4.88 -10.68
C ASN A 265 -1.13 3.50 -10.09
N PRO A 266 -2.41 3.18 -9.85
CA PRO A 266 -2.82 1.98 -9.13
C PRO A 266 -2.51 0.66 -9.87
N SER A 267 -2.28 0.74 -11.18
CA SER A 267 -1.88 -0.39 -12.03
C SER A 267 -0.36 -0.66 -12.01
N GLN A 268 0.44 0.26 -11.47
CA GLN A 268 1.90 0.15 -11.42
C GLN A 268 2.34 -0.57 -10.15
N VAL A 269 3.51 -1.20 -10.26
CA VAL A 269 4.21 -1.82 -9.13
C VAL A 269 5.16 -0.78 -8.57
N VAL A 270 4.85 -0.24 -7.39
CA VAL A 270 5.73 0.73 -6.72
C VAL A 270 6.57 0.00 -5.67
N VAL A 271 7.90 0.14 -5.78
CA VAL A 271 8.89 -0.55 -4.94
C VAL A 271 9.82 0.47 -4.32
N VAL A 272 10.06 0.36 -3.02
CA VAL A 272 11.04 1.22 -2.32
C VAL A 272 12.43 0.57 -2.42
N VAL A 273 13.43 1.34 -2.81
CA VAL A 273 14.83 0.90 -2.80
C VAL A 273 15.50 1.44 -1.56
N THR A 274 15.86 0.54 -0.65
CA THR A 274 16.43 0.90 0.65
C THR A 274 17.15 -0.27 1.30
N SER A 275 18.26 0.02 1.97
CA SER A 275 18.96 -0.88 2.88
C SER A 275 18.73 -0.56 4.36
N ASP A 276 17.87 0.42 4.65
CA ASP A 276 17.59 0.84 6.03
C ASP A 276 16.52 -0.06 6.66
N ILE A 277 16.88 -0.78 7.72
CA ILE A 277 16.00 -1.74 8.41
C ILE A 277 14.71 -1.08 8.92
N ASN A 278 14.76 0.19 9.33
CA ASN A 278 13.56 0.89 9.81
C ASN A 278 12.61 1.16 8.65
N LEU A 279 13.13 1.67 7.52
CA LEU A 279 12.30 1.91 6.34
C LEU A 279 11.75 0.61 5.75
N GLN A 280 12.54 -0.47 5.72
CA GLN A 280 12.08 -1.81 5.34
C GLN A 280 10.97 -2.33 6.25
N THR A 281 11.11 -2.18 7.57
CA THR A 281 10.10 -2.60 8.56
C THR A 281 8.79 -1.84 8.36
N LYS A 282 8.87 -0.52 8.11
CA LYS A 282 7.69 0.29 7.83
C LYS A 282 7.04 -0.12 6.50
N CYS A 283 7.81 -0.33 5.44
CA CYS A 283 7.30 -0.82 4.16
C CYS A 283 6.58 -2.17 4.31
N ALA A 284 7.17 -3.11 5.06
CA ALA A 284 6.55 -4.41 5.34
C ALA A 284 5.21 -4.26 6.09
N ALA A 285 5.13 -3.37 7.10
CA ALA A 285 3.93 -3.15 7.89
C ALA A 285 2.73 -2.67 7.05
N ILE A 286 2.99 -1.94 5.95
CA ILE A 286 1.97 -1.39 5.05
C ILE A 286 1.97 -2.06 3.67
N LYS A 287 2.69 -3.17 3.53
CA LYS A 287 2.73 -4.02 2.33
C LYS A 287 3.18 -3.28 1.07
N ILE A 288 4.16 -2.39 1.23
CA ILE A 288 4.91 -1.83 0.11
C ILE A 288 6.13 -2.72 -0.11
N PRO A 289 6.36 -3.24 -1.33
CA PRO A 289 7.54 -4.04 -1.62
C PRO A 289 8.78 -3.17 -1.54
N PHE A 290 9.87 -3.77 -1.10
CA PHE A 290 11.16 -3.11 -1.07
C PHE A 290 12.26 -4.04 -1.56
N VAL A 291 13.34 -3.44 -2.05
CA VAL A 291 14.54 -4.14 -2.54
C VAL A 291 15.78 -3.38 -2.07
N GLU A 292 16.89 -4.10 -1.97
CA GLU A 292 18.19 -3.51 -1.67
C GLU A 292 18.71 -2.71 -2.87
N PRO A 293 19.45 -1.62 -2.65
CA PRO A 293 20.11 -0.91 -3.74
C PRO A 293 21.19 -1.79 -4.40
N PRO A 294 21.58 -1.44 -5.64
CA PRO A 294 22.73 -2.07 -6.29
C PRO A 294 23.97 -1.95 -5.42
N GLU A 295 24.81 -2.99 -5.41
CA GLU A 295 26.12 -2.90 -4.80
C GLU A 295 26.95 -1.81 -5.49
N ASN A 296 27.77 -1.11 -4.73
CA ASN A 296 28.51 0.05 -5.22
C ASN A 296 29.44 -0.34 -6.38
N ILE A 297 29.10 0.09 -7.60
CA ILE A 297 29.89 -0.21 -8.81
C ILE A 297 31.27 0.47 -8.75
N ASP A 298 31.42 1.62 -8.07
CA ASP A 298 32.73 2.28 -7.88
C ASP A 298 33.69 1.38 -7.08
N ALA A 299 33.19 0.51 -6.19
CA ALA A 299 34.02 -0.43 -5.45
C ALA A 299 34.49 -1.63 -6.30
N MET A 300 33.79 -1.97 -7.39
CA MET A 300 34.20 -3.06 -8.28
C MET A 300 35.30 -2.63 -9.24
N VAL A 301 35.27 -1.37 -9.72
CA VAL A 301 36.29 -0.83 -10.63
C VAL A 301 37.63 -0.58 -9.93
N GLU A 302 37.63 -0.21 -8.63
CA GLU A 302 38.87 -0.08 -7.85
C GLU A 302 39.56 -1.42 -7.58
N VAL A 303 38.83 -2.53 -7.50
CA VAL A 303 39.42 -3.87 -7.26
C VAL A 303 40.05 -4.45 -8.54
N GLU A 304 39.49 -4.17 -9.72
CA GLU A 304 40.06 -4.61 -11.00
C GLU A 304 41.34 -3.86 -11.40
N HIS A 305 41.61 -2.67 -10.85
CA HIS A 305 42.85 -1.93 -11.11
C HIS A 305 43.96 -2.21 -10.09
N ILE A 306 43.72 -3.08 -9.11
CA ILE A 306 44.69 -3.47 -8.07
C ILE A 306 45.16 -4.94 -8.23
N CYS A 307 44.61 -5.70 -9.18
CA CYS A 307 45.02 -7.07 -9.49
C CYS A 307 45.92 -7.15 -10.73
#